data_AF-A0AAU9RS63-F1
#
_entry.id   AF-A0AAU9RS63-F1
#
_cell.length_a   1.000
_cell.length_b   1.000
_cell.length_c   1.000
_cell.angle_alpha   90.00
_cell.angle_beta   90.00
_cell.angle_gamma   90.00
#
_symmetry.space_group_name_H-M   'P 1'
#
loop_
_entity.id
_entity.type
_entity.pdbx_description
1 polymer ?
#
loop_
_entity_poly.entity_id
_entity_poly.type
_entity_poly.pdbx_seq_one_letter_code
_entity_poly.pdbx_strand_id
1 'polypeptide(L)'
;MLSLAFMAALKVYIIIMTMPSYTSLERRVTLRSFGAELVLTDPAKGMGGTIKKAYDLLENTPYAHMLQQFVNPANTHIHYDTTGPKIWEDTLGNVDIFVMGIDSGGTISGVGQYLISR
;
A
#
# COMPACT_ATOMS: atom_id res chain seq x y z
N MET A 1 2.24 -2.08 3.31
CA MET A 1 2.38 -2.69 4.66
C MET A 1 3.77 -2.46 5.23
N LEU A 2 4.84 -3.10 4.70
CA LEU A 2 6.20 -2.94 5.25
C LEU A 2 6.69 -1.49 5.25
N SER A 3 6.54 -0.80 4.11
CA SER A 3 6.87 0.61 3.96
C SER A 3 6.15 1.50 4.98
N LEU A 4 4.88 1.21 5.27
CA LEU A 4 4.10 1.99 6.22
C LEU A 4 4.51 1.69 7.68
N ALA A 5 4.83 0.44 8.02
CA ALA A 5 5.37 0.10 9.33
C ALA A 5 6.72 0.80 9.60
N PHE A 6 7.61 0.81 8.59
CA PHE A 6 8.85 1.55 8.64
C PHE A 6 8.63 3.06 8.84
N MET A 7 7.73 3.67 8.05
CA MET A 7 7.41 5.10 8.19
C MET A 7 6.76 5.44 9.53
N ALA A 8 5.91 4.56 10.06
CA ALA A 8 5.31 4.72 11.37
C ALA A 8 6.36 4.67 12.48
N ALA A 9 7.32 3.75 12.41
CA ALA A 9 8.45 3.68 13.34
C ALA A 9 9.29 4.98 13.32
N LEU A 10 9.59 5.51 12.13
CA LEU A 10 10.37 6.75 12.00
C LEU A 10 9.62 8.00 12.47
N LYS A 11 8.31 8.07 12.21
CA LYS A 11 7.47 9.23 12.55
C LYS A 11 6.76 9.09 13.89
N VAL A 12 7.06 8.04 14.65
CA VAL A 12 6.50 7.77 15.98
C VAL A 12 4.96 7.67 15.95
N TYR A 13 4.43 6.93 14.97
CA TYR A 13 3.02 6.53 14.94
C TYR A 13 2.86 5.10 15.43
N ILE A 14 1.81 4.86 16.22
CA ILE A 14 1.34 3.50 16.50
C ILE A 14 0.68 2.96 15.24
N ILE A 15 0.99 1.72 14.87
CA ILE A 15 0.44 1.10 13.68
C ILE A 15 -0.09 -0.30 13.92
N ILE A 16 -1.33 -0.52 13.50
CA ILE A 16 -2.02 -1.81 13.53
C ILE A 16 -2.23 -2.27 12.09
N MET A 17 -1.85 -3.52 11.80
CA MET A 17 -1.93 -4.12 10.48
C MET A 17 -2.84 -5.34 10.53
N THR A 18 -3.91 -5.33 9.73
CA THR A 18 -4.72 -6.52 9.48
C THR A 18 -4.17 -7.28 8.28
N MET A 19 -4.06 -8.60 8.37
CA MET A 19 -3.67 -9.43 7.22
C MET A 19 -4.17 -10.87 7.35
N PRO A 20 -4.42 -11.57 6.23
CA PRO A 20 -4.78 -13.00 6.26
C PRO A 20 -3.66 -13.84 6.87
N SER A 21 -4.02 -14.91 7.59
CA SER A 21 -3.04 -15.79 8.24
C SER A 21 -2.14 -16.56 7.25
N TYR A 22 -2.54 -16.71 5.99
CA TYR A 22 -1.71 -17.30 4.92
C TYR A 22 -0.54 -16.40 4.48
N THR A 23 -0.44 -15.18 4.98
CA THR A 23 0.75 -14.33 4.74
C THR A 23 2.02 -15.01 5.25
N SER A 24 3.16 -14.75 4.60
CA SER A 24 4.40 -15.43 4.93
C SER A 24 4.92 -15.06 6.34
N LEU A 25 5.70 -15.95 6.95
CA LEU A 25 6.26 -15.72 8.28
C LEU A 25 7.25 -14.55 8.26
N GLU A 26 8.09 -14.49 7.24
CA GLU A 26 9.10 -13.46 7.04
C GLU A 26 8.46 -12.08 7.07
N ARG A 27 7.35 -11.90 6.34
CA ARG A 27 6.61 -10.64 6.31
C ARG A 27 6.09 -10.24 7.69
N ARG A 28 5.58 -11.19 8.47
CA ARG A 28 5.12 -10.94 9.85
C ARG A 28 6.27 -10.57 10.78
N VAL A 29 7.39 -11.27 10.68
CA VAL A 29 8.60 -10.99 11.48
C VAL A 29 9.11 -9.58 11.20
N THR A 30 9.24 -9.21 9.93
CA THR A 30 9.71 -7.86 9.55
C THR A 30 8.77 -6.75 10.00
N LEU A 31 7.45 -6.96 9.94
CA LEU A 31 6.50 -5.96 10.45
C LEU A 31 6.62 -5.79 11.97
N ARG A 32 6.72 -6.89 12.71
CA ARG A 32 6.91 -6.84 14.17
C ARG A 32 8.24 -6.22 14.57
N SER A 33 9.32 -6.42 13.80
CA SER A 33 10.61 -5.77 14.09
C SER A 33 10.55 -4.24 13.95
N PHE A 34 9.62 -3.70 13.16
CA PHE A 34 9.33 -2.26 13.12
C PHE A 34 8.34 -1.80 14.20
N GLY A 35 7.92 -2.68 15.11
CA GLY A 35 6.96 -2.35 16.17
C GLY A 35 5.50 -2.35 15.74
N ALA A 36 5.16 -2.89 14.56
CA ALA A 36 3.78 -2.98 14.12
C ALA A 36 3.00 -4.06 14.88
N GLU A 37 1.80 -3.72 15.36
CA GLU A 37 0.85 -4.70 15.87
C GLU A 37 0.18 -5.44 14.71
N LEU A 38 0.11 -6.77 14.80
CA LEU A 38 -0.44 -7.61 13.74
C LEU A 38 -1.72 -8.29 14.20
N VAL A 39 -2.81 -8.04 13.48
CA VAL A 39 -4.10 -8.72 13.65
C VAL A 39 -4.30 -9.67 12.46
N LEU A 40 -4.17 -10.97 12.73
CA LEU A 40 -4.38 -11.99 11.70
C LEU A 40 -5.87 -12.24 11.49
N THR A 41 -6.28 -12.34 10.22
CA THR A 41 -7.66 -12.61 9.82
C THR A 41 -7.80 -14.00 9.21
N ASP A 42 -9.04 -14.49 9.18
CA ASP A 42 -9.42 -15.78 8.61
C ASP A 42 -9.00 -15.87 7.13
N PRO A 43 -8.18 -16.87 6.75
CA PRO A 43 -7.67 -16.99 5.39
C PRO A 43 -8.80 -17.24 4.37
N ALA A 44 -9.90 -17.89 4.76
CA ALA A 44 -11.02 -18.17 3.87
C ALA A 44 -11.78 -16.90 3.45
N LYS A 45 -11.65 -15.81 4.22
CA LYS A 45 -12.29 -14.51 3.93
C LYS A 45 -11.40 -13.58 3.11
N GLY A 46 -10.14 -13.96 2.87
CA GLY A 46 -9.18 -13.23 2.05
C GLY A 46 -9.08 -11.73 2.39
N MET A 47 -8.96 -10.91 1.34
CA MET A 47 -8.85 -9.46 1.49
C MET A 47 -10.12 -8.80 2.02
N GLY A 48 -11.31 -9.32 1.69
CA GLY A 48 -12.58 -8.80 2.21
C GLY A 48 -12.66 -8.88 3.73
N GLY A 49 -12.27 -10.02 4.31
CA GLY A 49 -12.20 -10.18 5.77
C GLY A 49 -11.15 -9.29 6.43
N THR A 50 -10.03 -9.05 5.72
CA THR A 50 -8.95 -8.17 6.18
C THR A 50 -9.36 -6.71 6.24
N ILE A 51 -10.08 -6.25 5.21
CA ILE A 51 -10.62 -4.89 5.14
C ILE A 51 -11.71 -4.71 6.20
N LYS A 52 -12.65 -5.66 6.33
CA LYS A 52 -13.69 -5.61 7.37
C LYS A 52 -13.08 -5.45 8.76
N LYS A 53 -12.09 -6.28 9.10
CA LYS A 53 -11.42 -6.19 10.40
C LYS A 53 -10.72 -4.83 10.61
N ALA A 54 -10.19 -4.22 9.56
CA ALA A 54 -9.57 -2.89 9.65
C ALA A 54 -10.61 -1.80 9.96
N TYR A 55 -11.80 -1.85 9.36
CA TYR A 55 -12.91 -0.97 9.71
C TYR A 55 -13.40 -1.20 11.14
N ASP A 56 -13.57 -2.46 11.57
CA ASP A 56 -13.94 -2.76 12.96
C ASP A 56 -12.92 -2.15 13.95
N LEU A 57 -11.62 -2.22 13.65
CA LEU A 57 -10.58 -1.61 14.47
C LEU A 57 -10.63 -0.08 14.43
N LEU A 58 -10.87 0.51 13.26
CA LEU A 58 -11.00 1.96 13.09
C LEU A 58 -12.15 2.53 13.94
N GLU A 59 -13.30 1.85 13.97
CA GLU A 59 -14.48 2.28 14.74
C GLU A 59 -14.28 2.19 16.26
N ASN A 60 -13.49 1.20 16.71
CA ASN A 60 -13.31 0.91 18.13
C ASN A 60 -12.01 1.44 18.73
N THR A 61 -11.16 2.12 17.93
CA THR A 61 -9.87 2.65 18.38
C THR A 61 -9.90 4.17 18.37
N PRO A 62 -9.85 4.84 19.54
CA PRO A 62 -9.78 6.29 19.61
C PRO A 62 -8.58 6.84 18.83
N TYR A 63 -8.79 7.96 18.12
CA TYR A 63 -7.77 8.64 17.31
C TYR A 63 -7.17 7.79 16.17
N ALA A 64 -7.79 6.66 15.82
CA ALA A 64 -7.35 5.86 14.69
C ALA A 64 -7.65 6.55 13.36
N HIS A 65 -6.75 6.34 12.39
CA HIS A 65 -6.93 6.78 11.03
C HIS A 65 -6.49 5.68 10.06
N MET A 66 -7.33 5.38 9.07
CA MET A 66 -7.04 4.37 8.07
C MET A 66 -6.70 5.04 6.73
N LEU A 67 -5.50 4.77 6.21
CA LEU A 67 -4.99 5.41 4.99
C LEU A 67 -5.65 4.91 3.69
N GLN A 68 -6.31 3.75 3.72
CA GLN A 68 -7.15 3.24 2.62
C GLN A 68 -6.47 3.21 1.23
N GLN A 69 -5.41 2.40 1.07
CA GLN A 69 -4.62 2.35 -0.18
C GLN A 69 -5.43 2.10 -1.47
N PHE A 70 -6.60 1.46 -1.37
CA PHE A 70 -7.45 1.12 -2.53
C PHE A 70 -8.30 2.28 -3.04
N VAL A 71 -8.50 3.33 -2.23
CA VAL A 71 -9.35 4.48 -2.59
C VAL A 71 -8.67 5.84 -2.38
N ASN A 72 -7.53 5.87 -1.69
CA ASN A 72 -6.83 7.12 -1.43
C ASN A 72 -6.11 7.61 -2.71
N PRO A 73 -6.46 8.80 -3.24
CA PRO A 73 -5.86 9.32 -4.47
C PRO A 73 -4.35 9.58 -4.34
N ALA A 74 -3.83 9.77 -3.13
CA ALA A 74 -2.39 9.93 -2.89
C ALA A 74 -1.58 8.71 -3.37
N ASN A 75 -2.18 7.51 -3.38
CA ASN A 75 -1.54 6.31 -3.93
C ASN A 75 -1.31 6.44 -5.45
N THR A 76 -2.29 6.93 -6.20
CA THR A 76 -2.14 7.15 -7.64
C THR A 76 -1.26 8.37 -7.94
N HIS A 77 -1.48 9.48 -7.23
CA HIS A 77 -0.79 10.73 -7.47
C HIS A 77 0.73 10.59 -7.32
N ILE A 78 1.22 9.88 -6.30
CA ILE A 78 2.67 9.74 -6.13
C ILE A 78 3.32 9.04 -7.34
N HIS A 79 2.61 8.12 -7.99
CA HIS A 79 3.11 7.45 -9.18
C HIS A 79 3.07 8.35 -10.43
N TYR A 80 2.07 9.22 -10.54
CA TYR A 80 2.02 10.26 -11.58
C TYR A 80 3.13 11.31 -11.39
N ASP A 81 3.35 11.77 -10.17
CA ASP A 81 4.30 12.84 -9.85
C ASP A 81 5.75 12.36 -9.82
N THR A 82 6.00 11.05 -9.67
CA THR A 82 7.36 10.54 -9.50
C THR A 82 7.69 9.33 -10.36
N THR A 83 6.87 8.28 -10.35
CA THR A 83 7.23 7.02 -11.01
C THR A 83 7.16 7.15 -12.54
N GLY A 84 6.11 7.77 -13.07
CA GLY A 84 5.96 8.08 -14.49
C GLY A 84 7.09 8.98 -15.02
N PRO A 85 7.36 10.15 -14.40
CA PRO A 85 8.44 11.04 -14.80
C PRO A 85 9.79 10.35 -14.85
N LYS A 86 10.13 9.55 -13.82
CA LYS A 86 11.40 8.82 -13.80
C LYS A 86 11.51 7.85 -14.96
N ILE A 87 10.47 7.08 -15.26
CA ILE A 87 10.48 6.16 -16.41
C ILE A 87 10.67 6.96 -17.71
N TRP A 88 9.97 8.08 -17.87
CA TRP A 88 10.09 8.93 -19.06
C TRP A 88 11.49 9.52 -19.21
N GLU A 89 12.04 10.09 -18.15
CA GLU A 89 13.38 10.68 -18.11
C GLU A 89 14.47 9.63 -18.36
N ASP A 90 14.41 8.49 -17.65
CA ASP A 90 15.40 7.42 -17.74
C ASP A 90 15.38 6.72 -19.11
N THR A 91 14.25 6.72 -19.81
CA THR A 91 14.12 6.20 -21.18
C THR A 91 14.35 7.26 -22.25
N LEU A 92 14.68 8.49 -21.86
CA LEU A 92 14.85 9.65 -22.75
C LEU A 92 13.61 9.87 -23.65
N GLY A 93 12.42 9.59 -23.13
CA GLY A 93 11.15 9.69 -23.84
C GLY A 93 10.87 8.59 -24.87
N ASN A 94 11.59 7.47 -24.83
CA ASN A 94 11.46 6.37 -25.81
C ASN A 94 10.72 5.14 -25.25
N VAL A 95 9.93 5.28 -24.20
CA VAL A 95 9.13 4.17 -23.66
C VAL A 95 7.89 3.94 -24.53
N ASP A 96 7.87 2.85 -25.28
CA ASP A 96 6.72 2.51 -26.13
C ASP A 96 5.61 1.77 -25.36
N ILE A 97 5.98 0.89 -24.44
CA ILE A 97 5.06 -0.01 -23.74
C ILE A 97 5.44 -0.09 -22.26
N PHE A 98 4.45 0.12 -21.39
CA PHE A 98 4.57 -0.07 -19.95
C PHE A 98 3.66 -1.22 -19.49
N VAL A 99 4.24 -2.19 -18.77
CA VAL A 99 3.53 -3.36 -18.23
C VAL A 99 3.69 -3.38 -16.72
N MET A 100 2.57 -3.46 -15.98
CA MET A 100 2.57 -3.52 -14.52
C MET A 100 1.43 -4.39 -14.00
N GLY A 101 1.73 -5.25 -13.02
CA GLY A 101 0.72 -6.04 -12.32
C GLY A 101 -0.21 -5.16 -11.48
N ILE A 102 -1.48 -5.57 -11.35
CA ILE A 102 -2.50 -4.79 -10.66
C ILE A 102 -2.82 -5.40 -9.30
N ASP A 103 -2.65 -4.59 -8.25
CA ASP A 103 -3.20 -4.83 -6.91
C ASP A 103 -4.11 -3.65 -6.54
N SER A 104 -3.59 -2.62 -5.85
CA SER A 104 -4.35 -1.40 -5.59
C SER A 104 -4.66 -0.55 -6.84
N GLY A 105 -3.98 -0.82 -7.95
CA GLY A 105 -4.12 -0.06 -9.20
C GLY A 105 -3.35 1.27 -9.23
N GLY A 106 -2.78 1.73 -8.11
CA GLY A 106 -2.10 3.03 -8.03
C GLY A 106 -0.95 3.21 -9.03
N THR A 107 -0.09 2.20 -9.16
CA THR A 107 1.09 2.27 -10.06
C THR A 107 0.70 2.35 -11.52
N ILE A 108 -0.13 1.42 -12.01
CA ILE A 108 -0.56 1.41 -13.42
C ILE A 108 -1.36 2.67 -13.75
N SER A 109 -2.19 3.16 -12.82
CA SER A 109 -3.01 4.35 -13.04
C SER A 109 -2.15 5.61 -13.11
N GLY A 110 -1.27 5.84 -12.13
CA GLY A 110 -0.47 7.06 -12.06
C GLY A 110 0.60 7.11 -13.16
N VAL A 111 1.32 6.01 -13.38
CA VAL A 111 2.30 5.92 -14.48
C VAL A 111 1.60 6.02 -15.83
N GLY A 112 0.50 5.30 -16.02
CA GLY A 112 -0.26 5.33 -17.28
C GLY A 112 -0.79 6.71 -17.61
N GLN A 113 -1.41 7.39 -16.64
CA GLN A 113 -1.86 8.78 -16.82
C GLN A 113 -0.72 9.73 -17.21
N TYR A 114 0.45 9.58 -16.58
CA TYR A 114 1.61 10.42 -16.91
C TYR A 114 2.12 10.13 -18.33
N LEU A 115 2.38 8.87 -18.67
CA LEU A 115 2.94 8.49 -19.97
C LEU A 115 1.99 8.81 -21.13
N ILE A 116 0.68 8.65 -20.95
CA ILE A 116 -0.34 9.02 -21.97
C ILE A 116 -0.40 10.54 -22.20
N SER A 117 0.03 11.35 -21.21
CA SER A 117 0.01 12.82 -21.32
C SER A 117 1.24 13.43 -21.99
N ARG A 118 2.24 12.61 -22.36
CA ARG A 118 3.49 13.01 -23.01
C ARG A 118 3.49 12.63 -24.48
#